data_AF-A0A7W7YKR3-F1
#
_entry.id   AF-A0A7W7YKR3-F1
#
_cell.length_a   1.000
_cell.length_b   1.000
_cell.length_c   1.000
_cell.angle_alpha   90.00
_cell.angle_beta   90.00
_cell.angle_gamma   90.00
#
_symmetry.space_group_name_H-M   'P 1'
#
loop_
_entity.id
_entity.type
_entity.pdbx_description
1 polymer ?
#
loop_
_entity_poly.entity_id
_entity_poly.type
_entity_poly.pdbx_seq_one_letter_code
_entity_poly.pdbx_strand_id
1 'polypeptide(L)'
;MAKTRKPTQDLLLPGAAGWERWTGVPGESCALAADGRSSGMSFGKETQTRLLALPLANLWVLPAWLQGEAGHLRDMAALHLERLGVRVADLTHALQIRSIAEREGAHLVCMTALKEMPVPLADLTRLPDEILPATACLPLPEDAMILYRELGRLVLVITHGTELVYASPLSSLTVDEHALGEVNHLCLQLGFQGVLGNVRHLVLWLEDEGDLEQIKRVTGLPAVREERPIPVMPASGGSTLVPSEILTARAQKAQRGRIRLLALSAGFALAAAVAVMAVLIAWATQERDLLRERVAVLTPQASQVLDQRKSWQEAAPAVDPACFPMQVLLDCMIPKAAEEVSMTHFEWVPERILLRGRMPSPSLALQYAREISQVPGLADYSWETPAPVIASDNSATFEVKGAARP
;
A
#
# COMPACT_ATOMS: atom_id res chain seq x y z
N MET A 1 4.06 -35.99 -22.10
CA MET A 1 5.36 -35.90 -21.40
C MET A 1 5.94 -34.51 -21.64
N ALA A 2 5.79 -33.60 -20.67
CA ALA A 2 6.38 -32.27 -20.77
C ALA A 2 7.89 -32.40 -20.53
N LYS A 3 8.71 -32.10 -21.55
CA LYS A 3 10.16 -31.97 -21.38
C LYS A 3 10.41 -30.84 -20.38
N THR A 4 10.84 -31.19 -19.18
CA THR A 4 11.41 -30.26 -18.19
C THR A 4 12.62 -29.59 -18.83
N ARG A 5 12.40 -28.43 -19.45
CA ARG A 5 13.47 -27.61 -20.03
C ARG A 5 14.35 -27.17 -18.86
N LYS A 6 15.60 -27.65 -18.80
CA LYS A 6 16.56 -27.23 -17.78
C LYS A 6 16.62 -25.70 -17.76
N PRO A 7 16.62 -25.07 -16.57
CA PRO A 7 16.61 -23.61 -16.47
C PRO A 7 17.86 -23.05 -17.16
N THR A 8 17.65 -22.23 -18.19
CA THR A 8 18.73 -21.59 -18.94
C THR A 8 19.16 -20.33 -18.20
N GLN A 9 20.45 -20.23 -17.90
CA GLN A 9 21.07 -19.06 -17.26
C GLN A 9 21.63 -18.11 -18.31
N ASP A 10 21.63 -16.82 -17.99
CA ASP A 10 22.15 -15.74 -18.84
C ASP A 10 23.31 -15.07 -18.11
N LEU A 11 24.50 -15.18 -18.69
CA LEU A 11 25.77 -14.72 -18.14
C LEU A 11 26.24 -13.50 -18.93
N LEU A 12 26.54 -12.41 -18.22
CA LEU A 12 27.28 -11.28 -18.77
C LEU A 12 28.73 -11.40 -18.35
N LEU A 13 29.62 -11.60 -19.32
CA LEU A 13 31.06 -11.79 -19.14
C LEU A 13 31.84 -10.66 -19.82
N PRO A 14 32.91 -10.14 -19.20
CA PRO A 14 33.81 -9.23 -19.89
C PRO A 14 34.67 -10.00 -20.92
N GLY A 15 34.49 -9.65 -22.19
CA GLY A 15 35.29 -10.11 -23.31
C GLY A 15 36.58 -9.30 -23.48
N ALA A 16 37.32 -9.57 -24.55
CA ALA A 16 38.59 -8.88 -24.83
C ALA A 16 38.41 -7.38 -25.12
N ALA A 17 37.43 -7.01 -25.93
CA ALA A 17 37.18 -5.62 -26.34
C ALA A 17 35.88 -5.03 -25.79
N GLY A 18 34.93 -5.87 -25.36
CA GLY A 18 33.60 -5.46 -24.96
C GLY A 18 32.93 -6.50 -24.07
N TRP A 19 31.65 -6.30 -23.80
CA TRP A 19 30.85 -7.25 -23.02
C TRP A 19 30.33 -8.36 -23.93
N GLU A 20 30.26 -9.57 -23.40
CA GLU A 20 29.72 -10.73 -24.09
C GLU A 20 28.57 -11.33 -23.26
N ARG A 21 27.49 -11.72 -23.95
CA ARG A 21 26.35 -12.40 -23.34
C ARG A 21 26.37 -13.86 -23.74
N TRP A 22 26.37 -14.71 -22.72
CA TRP A 22 26.47 -16.15 -22.83
C TRP A 22 25.23 -16.80 -22.23
N THR A 23 24.79 -17.92 -22.79
CA THR A 23 23.66 -18.70 -22.25
C THR A 23 24.05 -20.16 -22.09
N GLY A 24 23.52 -20.82 -21.07
CA GLY A 24 23.93 -22.18 -20.76
C GLY A 24 23.22 -22.78 -19.55
N VAL A 25 23.64 -23.98 -19.21
CA VAL A 25 23.19 -24.76 -18.05
C VAL A 25 24.35 -24.83 -17.06
N PRO A 26 24.12 -24.78 -15.74
CA PRO A 26 25.18 -24.90 -14.73
C PRO A 26 26.11 -26.08 -14.98
N GLY A 27 27.42 -25.84 -14.98
CA GLY A 27 28.47 -26.83 -15.17
C GLY A 27 28.76 -27.23 -16.62
N GLU A 28 27.99 -26.72 -17.60
CA GLU A 28 28.21 -26.99 -19.02
C GLU A 28 28.85 -25.77 -19.73
N SER A 29 29.53 -26.00 -20.86
CA SER A 29 30.06 -24.92 -21.69
C SER A 29 28.93 -24.02 -22.21
N CYS A 30 29.19 -22.71 -22.22
CA CYS A 30 28.22 -21.71 -22.63
C CYS A 30 28.15 -21.56 -24.15
N ALA A 31 26.98 -21.16 -24.65
CA ALA A 31 26.79 -20.71 -26.02
C ALA A 31 26.73 -19.18 -26.08
N LEU A 32 27.50 -18.58 -26.98
CA LEU A 32 27.51 -17.13 -27.19
C LEU A 32 26.15 -16.70 -27.75
N ALA A 33 25.48 -15.80 -27.03
CA ALA A 33 24.16 -15.30 -27.39
C ALA A 33 24.20 -13.87 -27.99
N ALA A 34 25.16 -13.04 -27.58
CA ALA A 34 25.44 -11.75 -28.20
C ALA A 34 26.85 -11.26 -27.85
N ASP A 35 27.49 -10.56 -28.78
CA ASP A 35 28.73 -9.81 -28.55
C ASP A 35 28.41 -8.32 -28.66
N GLY A 36 28.73 -7.55 -27.62
CA GLY A 36 28.46 -6.13 -27.52
C GLY A 36 29.75 -5.37 -27.36
N ARG A 37 30.20 -4.76 -28.46
CA ARG A 37 31.36 -3.87 -28.49
C ARG A 37 31.16 -2.54 -27.74
N SER A 38 29.96 -2.27 -27.20
CA SER A 38 29.62 -1.05 -26.47
C SER A 38 29.71 -1.22 -24.95
N SER A 39 29.99 -0.12 -24.24
CA SER A 39 30.21 0.01 -22.79
C SER A 39 29.00 -0.29 -21.87
N GLY A 40 28.03 -1.06 -22.35
CA GLY A 40 26.81 -1.33 -21.62
C GLY A 40 26.04 -2.48 -22.25
N MET A 41 26.02 -3.62 -21.56
CA MET A 41 25.20 -4.77 -21.94
C MET A 41 24.11 -4.99 -20.89
N SER A 42 22.94 -5.45 -21.36
CA SER A 42 21.81 -5.78 -20.51
C SER A 42 21.46 -7.27 -20.65
N PHE A 43 20.95 -7.86 -19.58
CA PHE A 43 20.41 -9.22 -19.61
C PHE A 43 19.25 -9.38 -20.62
N GLY A 44 19.05 -10.59 -21.11
CA GLY A 44 17.89 -10.98 -21.92
C GLY A 44 16.56 -10.74 -21.19
N LYS A 45 15.47 -10.57 -21.95
CA LYS A 45 14.13 -10.33 -21.37
C LYS A 45 13.51 -11.60 -20.75
N GLU A 46 13.80 -12.78 -21.31
CA GLU A 46 13.14 -14.05 -20.98
C GLU A 46 14.00 -15.02 -20.14
N THR A 47 14.93 -14.49 -19.34
CA THR A 47 15.90 -15.33 -18.63
C THR A 47 15.48 -15.57 -17.18
N GLN A 48 15.61 -16.83 -16.73
CA GLN A 48 15.18 -17.27 -15.39
C GLN A 48 16.22 -16.94 -14.31
N THR A 49 17.51 -16.93 -14.67
CA THR A 49 18.60 -16.61 -13.75
C THR A 49 19.63 -15.78 -14.48
N ARG A 50 20.05 -14.68 -13.85
CA ARG A 50 20.98 -13.68 -14.39
C ARG A 50 22.28 -13.69 -13.60
N LEU A 51 23.39 -13.92 -14.29
CA LEU A 51 24.72 -13.98 -13.71
C LEU A 51 25.57 -12.82 -14.24
N LEU A 52 26.16 -12.05 -13.34
CA LEU A 52 27.13 -11.02 -13.71
C LEU A 52 28.54 -11.50 -13.33
N ALA A 53 29.39 -11.72 -14.33
CA ALA A 53 30.82 -11.84 -14.11
C ALA A 53 31.43 -10.44 -13.98
N LEU A 54 31.94 -10.12 -12.79
CA LEU A 54 32.63 -8.86 -12.55
C LEU A 54 34.02 -8.89 -13.18
N PRO A 55 34.42 -7.81 -13.87
CA PRO A 55 35.76 -7.66 -14.37
C PRO A 55 36.75 -7.61 -13.20
N LEU A 56 37.95 -8.14 -13.40
CA LEU A 56 39.03 -8.11 -12.42
C LEU A 56 39.46 -6.67 -12.07
N ALA A 57 39.18 -5.71 -12.96
CA ALA A 57 39.33 -4.30 -12.63
C ALA A 57 38.53 -3.87 -11.39
N ASN A 58 37.37 -4.49 -11.11
CA ASN A 58 36.48 -4.20 -9.99
C ASN A 58 36.80 -5.01 -8.72
N LEU A 59 37.83 -5.85 -8.75
CA LEU A 59 38.15 -6.79 -7.67
C LEU A 59 39.60 -6.60 -7.20
N TRP A 60 39.82 -6.80 -5.91
CA TRP A 60 41.11 -7.12 -5.33
C TRP A 60 41.19 -8.63 -5.16
N VAL A 61 42.15 -9.30 -5.80
CA VAL A 61 42.37 -10.74 -5.65
C VAL A 61 43.80 -10.93 -5.12
N LEU A 62 43.91 -11.14 -3.81
CA LEU A 62 45.18 -11.11 -3.10
C LEU A 62 45.39 -12.43 -2.32
N PRO A 63 46.57 -13.07 -2.45
CA PRO A 63 46.92 -14.23 -1.66
C PRO A 63 47.50 -13.81 -0.31
N ALA A 64 47.30 -14.64 0.71
CA ALA A 64 48.01 -14.54 1.98
C ALA A 64 48.15 -15.92 2.63
N TRP A 65 49.29 -16.14 3.28
CA TRP A 65 49.41 -17.21 4.27
C TRP A 65 48.89 -16.71 5.61
N LEU A 66 47.83 -17.34 6.10
CA LEU A 66 47.17 -17.02 7.38
C LEU A 66 47.34 -18.19 8.35
N GLN A 67 47.80 -17.91 9.57
CA GLN A 67 47.94 -18.92 10.63
C GLN A 67 46.67 -18.96 11.49
N GLY A 68 46.10 -20.13 11.76
CA GLY A 68 44.96 -20.25 12.66
C GLY A 68 43.91 -21.24 12.18
N GLU A 69 42.77 -21.28 12.86
CA GLU A 69 41.69 -22.21 12.54
C GLU A 69 40.85 -21.75 11.34
N ALA A 70 40.38 -22.71 10.55
CA ALA A 70 39.58 -22.49 9.34
C ALA A 70 38.36 -21.58 9.56
N GLY A 71 37.72 -21.65 10.73
CA GLY A 71 36.54 -20.84 11.07
C GLY A 71 36.81 -19.34 11.20
N HIS A 72 38.05 -18.95 11.52
CA HIS A 72 38.45 -17.56 11.75
C HIS A 72 39.22 -16.93 10.59
N LEU A 73 39.46 -17.68 9.51
CA LEU A 73 40.18 -17.18 8.33
C LEU A 73 39.55 -15.91 7.75
N ARG A 74 38.23 -15.73 7.90
CA ARG A 74 37.56 -14.52 7.42
C ARG A 74 37.96 -13.25 8.15
N ASP A 75 37.97 -13.28 9.46
CA ASP A 75 38.34 -12.11 10.27
C ASP A 75 39.83 -11.81 10.12
N MET A 76 40.65 -12.87 10.03
CA MET A 76 42.09 -12.73 9.79
C MET A 76 42.41 -12.13 8.43
N ALA A 77 41.71 -12.57 7.37
CA ALA A 77 41.83 -12.00 6.04
C ALA A 77 41.43 -10.53 6.01
N ALA A 78 40.35 -10.15 6.72
CA ALA A 78 39.93 -8.76 6.82
C ALA A 78 41.02 -7.87 7.43
N LEU A 79 41.61 -8.29 8.57
CA LEU A 79 42.74 -7.59 9.20
C LEU A 79 43.97 -7.52 8.27
N HIS A 80 44.23 -8.58 7.51
CA HIS A 80 45.32 -8.60 6.55
C HIS A 80 45.08 -7.61 5.40
N LEU A 81 43.86 -7.53 4.87
CA LEU A 81 43.49 -6.56 3.84
C LEU A 81 43.59 -5.13 4.36
N GLU A 82 43.14 -4.85 5.57
CA GLU A 82 43.29 -3.53 6.20
C GLU A 82 44.77 -3.13 6.32
N ARG A 83 45.65 -4.07 6.69
CA ARG A 83 47.10 -3.85 6.73
C ARG A 83 47.68 -3.53 5.35
N LEU A 84 47.12 -4.11 4.28
CA LEU A 84 47.48 -3.80 2.89
C LEU A 84 46.82 -2.49 2.38
N GLY A 85 46.06 -1.80 3.22
CA GLY A 85 45.35 -0.56 2.85
C GLY A 85 44.04 -0.80 2.09
N VAL A 86 43.58 -2.05 1.99
CA VAL A 86 42.30 -2.40 1.36
C VAL A 86 41.21 -2.38 2.42
N ARG A 87 40.28 -1.42 2.30
CA ARG A 87 39.11 -1.34 3.18
C ARG A 87 37.93 -2.08 2.58
N VAL A 88 37.27 -2.89 3.40
CA VAL A 88 36.05 -3.60 3.01
C VAL A 88 34.95 -3.25 4.01
N ALA A 89 33.94 -2.50 3.56
CA ALA A 89 32.87 -2.02 4.44
C ALA A 89 31.91 -3.15 4.88
N ASP A 90 31.65 -4.12 4.01
CA ASP A 90 30.76 -5.26 4.28
C ASP A 90 31.51 -6.59 4.10
N LEU A 91 31.94 -7.21 5.20
CA LEU A 91 32.64 -8.49 5.14
C LEU A 91 31.77 -9.66 4.65
N THR A 92 30.45 -9.50 4.66
CA THR A 92 29.53 -10.56 4.24
C THR A 92 29.31 -10.58 2.73
N HIS A 93 29.14 -9.41 2.11
CA HIS A 93 28.89 -9.29 0.68
C HIS A 93 30.06 -8.70 -0.12
N ALA A 94 31.08 -8.12 0.50
CA ALA A 94 32.20 -7.52 -0.22
C ALA A 94 33.53 -8.27 -0.05
N LEU A 95 33.56 -9.36 0.73
CA LEU A 95 34.71 -10.23 0.92
C LEU A 95 34.35 -11.69 0.73
N GLN A 96 35.07 -12.35 -0.19
CA GLN A 96 35.03 -13.79 -0.38
C GLN A 96 36.42 -14.38 -0.15
N ILE A 97 36.47 -15.55 0.46
CA ILE A 97 37.69 -16.18 0.94
C ILE A 97 37.65 -17.64 0.54
N ARG A 98 38.74 -18.11 -0.06
CA ARG A 98 38.94 -19.51 -0.40
C ARG A 98 40.28 -19.99 0.13
N SER A 99 40.26 -21.10 0.85
CA SER A 99 41.47 -21.80 1.28
C SER A 99 41.92 -22.71 0.13
N ILE A 100 43.16 -22.51 -0.32
CA ILE A 100 43.72 -23.18 -1.51
C ILE A 100 44.66 -24.32 -1.09
N ALA A 101 45.48 -24.06 -0.09
CA ALA A 101 46.44 -25.03 0.42
C ALA A 101 46.63 -24.86 1.93
N GLU A 102 47.10 -25.91 2.58
CA GLU A 102 47.44 -25.90 3.99
C GLU A 102 48.86 -26.45 4.17
N ARG A 103 49.66 -25.78 5.00
CA ARG A 103 51.02 -26.18 5.33
C ARG A 103 51.33 -25.80 6.77
N GLU A 104 51.67 -26.80 7.59
CA GLU A 104 52.19 -26.60 8.95
C GLU A 104 51.29 -25.69 9.83
N GLY A 105 49.95 -25.80 9.69
CA GLY A 105 48.98 -24.98 10.41
C GLY A 105 48.77 -23.56 9.86
N ALA A 106 49.39 -23.24 8.72
CA ALA A 106 49.09 -22.06 7.92
C ALA A 106 48.26 -22.42 6.69
N HIS A 107 47.27 -21.59 6.37
CA HIS A 107 46.42 -21.73 5.20
C HIS A 107 46.82 -20.68 4.15
N LEU A 108 47.09 -21.13 2.93
CA LEU A 108 47.17 -20.26 1.76
C LEU A 108 45.75 -19.91 1.36
N VAL A 109 45.42 -18.63 1.44
CA VAL A 109 44.08 -18.13 1.23
C VAL A 109 44.07 -17.13 0.08
N CYS A 110 43.14 -17.28 -0.86
CA CYS A 110 42.81 -16.24 -1.82
C CYS A 110 41.67 -15.37 -1.28
N MET A 111 42.00 -14.12 -1.02
CA MET A 111 41.05 -13.09 -0.59
C MET A 111 40.57 -12.34 -1.83
N THR A 112 39.28 -12.39 -2.10
CA THR A 112 38.63 -11.61 -3.16
C THR A 112 37.74 -10.54 -2.54
N ALA A 113 38.11 -9.27 -2.70
CA ALA A 113 37.38 -8.14 -2.17
C ALA A 113 36.86 -7.22 -3.29
N LEU A 114 35.69 -6.62 -3.09
CA LEU A 114 35.14 -5.64 -4.03
C LEU A 114 35.84 -4.28 -3.89
N LYS A 115 36.17 -3.66 -5.02
CA LYS A 115 36.59 -2.25 -5.06
C LYS A 115 35.36 -1.34 -4.97
N GLU A 116 35.56 -0.14 -4.42
CA GLU A 116 34.58 0.94 -4.47
C GLU A 116 34.54 1.55 -5.88
N MET A 117 33.99 0.78 -6.82
CA MET A 117 33.86 1.13 -8.23
C MET A 117 32.40 0.93 -8.66
N PRO A 118 31.90 1.75 -9.61
CA PRO A 118 30.54 1.59 -10.11
C PRO A 118 30.38 0.21 -10.75
N VAL A 119 29.21 -0.39 -10.57
CA VAL A 119 28.90 -1.67 -11.20
C VAL A 119 28.82 -1.44 -12.70
N PRO A 120 29.51 -2.24 -13.53
CA PRO A 120 29.52 -2.06 -14.98
C PRO A 120 28.25 -2.62 -15.63
N LEU A 121 27.08 -2.24 -15.12
CA LEU A 121 25.77 -2.58 -15.66
C LEU A 121 25.11 -1.32 -16.21
N ALA A 122 24.68 -1.36 -17.47
CA ALA A 122 23.95 -0.26 -18.08
C ALA A 122 22.47 -0.18 -17.66
N ASP A 123 21.89 -1.32 -17.25
CA ASP A 123 20.46 -1.44 -16.95
C ASP A 123 20.23 -2.07 -15.57
N LEU A 124 19.93 -1.23 -14.57
CA LEU A 124 19.59 -1.66 -13.21
C LEU A 124 18.13 -2.15 -13.06
N THR A 125 17.32 -2.12 -14.13
CA THR A 125 15.95 -2.68 -14.05
C THR A 125 15.97 -4.21 -13.94
N ARG A 126 16.99 -4.84 -14.55
CA ARG A 126 17.25 -6.28 -14.55
C ARG A 126 18.47 -6.58 -13.72
N LEU A 127 18.27 -6.59 -12.40
CA LEU A 127 19.32 -6.94 -11.46
C LEU A 127 19.79 -8.39 -11.66
N PRO A 128 21.10 -8.66 -11.53
CA PRO A 128 21.62 -10.02 -11.50
C PRO A 128 21.15 -10.73 -10.23
N ASP A 129 21.02 -12.05 -10.31
CA ASP A 129 20.68 -12.93 -9.19
C ASP A 129 21.94 -13.34 -8.43
N GLU A 130 23.02 -13.63 -9.17
CA GLU A 130 24.33 -13.96 -8.62
C GLU A 130 25.43 -13.21 -9.37
N ILE A 131 26.51 -12.89 -8.66
CA ILE A 131 27.61 -12.07 -9.13
C ILE A 131 28.88 -12.75 -8.70
N LEU A 132 29.82 -12.87 -9.62
CA LEU A 132 31.00 -13.71 -9.46
C LEU A 132 32.19 -13.10 -10.19
N PRO A 133 33.44 -13.42 -9.83
CA PRO A 133 34.61 -12.97 -10.60
C PRO A 133 34.62 -13.57 -12.00
N ALA A 134 34.99 -12.81 -13.04
CA ALA A 134 35.03 -13.31 -14.42
C ALA A 134 35.86 -14.61 -14.59
N THR A 135 36.91 -14.77 -13.79
CA THR A 135 37.75 -15.98 -13.74
C THR A 135 37.02 -17.24 -13.29
N ALA A 136 35.92 -17.13 -12.54
CA ALA A 136 35.11 -18.27 -12.14
C ALA A 136 34.29 -18.87 -13.29
N CYS A 137 34.14 -18.15 -14.41
CA CYS A 137 33.49 -18.63 -15.63
C CYS A 137 34.46 -19.22 -16.64
N LEU A 138 35.77 -19.20 -16.39
CA LEU A 138 36.78 -19.66 -17.32
C LEU A 138 37.45 -20.92 -16.77
N PRO A 139 37.62 -21.99 -17.56
CA PRO A 139 38.45 -23.11 -17.14
C PRO A 139 39.91 -22.65 -17.14
N LEU A 140 40.47 -22.45 -15.95
CA LEU A 140 41.83 -21.94 -15.79
C LEU A 140 42.85 -23.09 -15.88
N PRO A 141 43.96 -22.92 -16.63
CA PRO A 141 45.07 -23.86 -16.66
C PRO A 141 45.67 -24.13 -15.28
N GLU A 142 46.15 -25.36 -15.09
CA GLU A 142 46.75 -25.79 -13.83
C GLU A 142 48.13 -25.18 -13.62
N ASP A 143 48.39 -24.65 -12.43
CA ASP A 143 49.72 -24.18 -12.01
C ASP A 143 50.35 -23.20 -13.03
N ALA A 144 49.58 -22.21 -13.49
CA ALA A 144 49.96 -21.35 -14.60
C ALA A 144 49.76 -19.86 -14.28
N MET A 145 50.54 -19.02 -14.97
CA MET A 145 50.26 -17.60 -15.12
C MET A 145 49.52 -17.36 -16.43
N ILE A 146 48.38 -16.70 -16.42
CA ILE A 146 47.55 -16.48 -17.59
C ILE A 146 47.50 -14.99 -17.87
N LEU A 147 47.87 -14.59 -19.09
CA LEU A 147 47.74 -13.24 -19.60
C LEU A 147 46.64 -13.18 -20.65
N TYR A 148 45.65 -12.33 -20.43
CA TYR A 148 44.55 -12.14 -21.37
C TYR A 148 44.00 -10.72 -21.29
N ARG A 149 43.14 -10.38 -22.25
CA ARG A 149 42.51 -9.07 -22.33
C ARG A 149 41.09 -9.10 -21.77
N GLU A 150 40.77 -8.09 -20.97
CA GLU A 150 39.45 -7.88 -20.37
C GLU A 150 39.05 -6.40 -20.54
N LEU A 151 37.98 -6.15 -21.31
CA LEU A 151 37.47 -4.80 -21.60
C LEU A 151 38.57 -3.83 -22.06
N GLY A 152 39.48 -4.31 -22.92
CA GLY A 152 40.60 -3.55 -23.46
C GLY A 152 41.85 -3.52 -22.58
N ARG A 153 41.79 -3.94 -21.32
CA ARG A 153 42.93 -3.97 -20.38
C ARG A 153 43.62 -5.32 -20.38
N LEU A 154 44.94 -5.33 -20.22
CA LEU A 154 45.68 -6.56 -20.02
C LEU A 154 45.54 -6.99 -18.56
N VAL A 155 45.33 -8.28 -18.33
CA VAL A 155 45.10 -8.83 -17.00
C VAL A 155 45.97 -10.06 -16.78
N LEU A 156 46.59 -10.13 -15.60
CA LEU A 156 47.34 -11.27 -15.12
C LEU A 156 46.51 -12.06 -14.12
N VAL A 157 46.45 -13.36 -14.31
CA VAL A 157 45.85 -14.33 -13.40
C VAL A 157 46.89 -15.40 -13.06
N ILE A 158 46.92 -15.84 -11.81
CA ILE A 158 47.84 -16.87 -11.33
C ILE A 158 47.03 -17.95 -10.63
N THR A 159 47.28 -19.20 -11.00
CA THR A 159 46.62 -20.37 -10.44
C THR A 159 47.54 -21.24 -9.61
N HIS A 160 46.95 -22.02 -8.70
CA HIS A 160 47.57 -23.12 -7.99
C HIS A 160 46.62 -24.33 -8.10
N GLY A 161 47.06 -25.39 -8.77
CA GLY A 161 46.14 -26.31 -9.43
C GLY A 161 45.21 -25.53 -10.36
N THR A 162 43.93 -25.83 -10.35
CA THR A 162 42.90 -25.10 -11.12
C THR A 162 42.32 -23.89 -10.38
N GLU A 163 42.77 -23.62 -9.15
CA GLU A 163 42.19 -22.55 -8.32
C GLU A 163 42.91 -21.22 -8.51
N LEU A 164 42.13 -20.14 -8.48
CA LEU A 164 42.63 -18.77 -8.55
C LEU A 164 43.34 -18.37 -7.25
N VAL A 165 44.58 -17.92 -7.36
CA VAL A 165 45.39 -17.45 -6.22
C VAL A 165 45.57 -15.94 -6.22
N TYR A 166 45.86 -15.38 -7.38
CA TYR A 166 46.09 -13.94 -7.56
C TYR A 166 45.53 -13.49 -8.90
N ALA A 167 45.01 -12.28 -8.94
CA ALA A 167 44.67 -11.62 -10.19
C ALA A 167 44.79 -10.11 -10.07
N SER A 168 45.34 -9.48 -11.11
CA SER A 168 45.39 -8.03 -11.20
C SER A 168 45.37 -7.57 -12.66
N PRO A 169 44.63 -6.49 -12.98
CA PRO A 169 44.87 -5.78 -14.23
C PRO A 169 46.31 -5.22 -14.20
N LEU A 170 46.95 -5.23 -15.36
CA LEU A 170 48.24 -4.61 -15.58
C LEU A 170 48.06 -3.15 -15.98
N SER A 171 49.12 -2.36 -15.79
CA SER A 171 49.15 -0.93 -16.10
C SER A 171 49.24 -0.69 -17.61
N SER A 172 49.96 -1.56 -18.31
CA SER A 172 50.05 -1.58 -19.78
C SER A 172 48.79 -2.18 -20.41
N LEU A 173 48.42 -1.65 -21.59
CA LEU A 173 47.32 -2.20 -22.39
C LEU A 173 47.79 -3.32 -23.33
N THR A 174 49.05 -3.32 -23.74
CA THR A 174 49.62 -4.32 -24.66
C THR A 174 50.74 -5.07 -23.95
N VAL A 175 51.12 -6.24 -24.47
CA VAL A 175 52.27 -7.00 -23.94
C VAL A 175 53.57 -6.35 -24.41
N ASP A 176 54.02 -5.32 -23.69
CA ASP A 176 55.25 -4.59 -23.93
C ASP A 176 56.29 -4.82 -22.82
N GLU A 177 57.49 -4.23 -22.95
CA GLU A 177 58.55 -4.37 -21.93
C GLU A 177 58.11 -3.89 -20.54
N HIS A 178 57.25 -2.86 -20.47
CA HIS A 178 56.69 -2.38 -19.21
C HIS A 178 55.75 -3.41 -18.59
N ALA A 179 54.84 -4.01 -19.38
CA ALA A 179 53.96 -5.08 -18.92
C ALA A 179 54.76 -6.26 -18.38
N LEU A 180 55.83 -6.67 -19.09
CA LEU A 180 56.69 -7.77 -18.66
C LEU A 180 57.51 -7.42 -17.41
N GLY A 181 57.93 -6.16 -17.27
CA GLY A 181 58.56 -5.66 -16.05
C GLY A 181 57.62 -5.71 -14.84
N GLU A 182 56.36 -5.30 -15.02
CA GLU A 182 55.31 -5.38 -14.00
C GLU A 182 55.02 -6.84 -13.62
N VAL A 183 54.85 -7.74 -14.60
CA VAL A 183 54.68 -9.18 -14.36
C VAL A 183 55.86 -9.74 -13.58
N ASN A 184 57.10 -9.43 -13.97
CA ASN A 184 58.29 -9.89 -13.25
C ASN A 184 58.34 -9.36 -11.81
N HIS A 185 57.97 -8.10 -11.59
CA HIS A 185 57.91 -7.54 -10.24
C HIS A 185 56.88 -8.25 -9.36
N LEU A 186 55.69 -8.54 -9.91
CA LEU A 186 54.67 -9.35 -9.26
C LEU A 186 55.17 -10.77 -8.98
N CYS A 187 55.92 -11.36 -9.92
CA CYS A 187 56.55 -12.67 -9.73
C CYS A 187 57.50 -12.66 -8.53
N LEU A 188 58.38 -11.66 -8.45
CA LEU A 188 59.32 -11.54 -7.33
C LEU A 188 58.57 -11.34 -6.01
N GLN A 189 57.58 -10.44 -5.97
CA GLN A 189 56.81 -10.16 -4.76
C GLN A 189 56.06 -11.40 -4.25
N LEU A 190 55.34 -12.10 -5.12
CA LEU A 190 54.58 -13.29 -4.75
C LEU A 190 55.49 -14.51 -4.49
N GLY A 191 56.66 -14.54 -5.15
CA GLY A 191 57.72 -15.50 -4.87
C GLY A 191 58.26 -15.36 -3.45
N PHE A 192 58.53 -14.13 -2.99
CA PHE A 192 58.94 -13.87 -1.60
C PHE A 192 57.87 -14.26 -0.57
N GLN A 193 56.59 -14.19 -0.94
CA GLN A 193 55.48 -14.64 -0.11
C GLN A 193 55.29 -16.16 -0.12
N GLY A 194 56.08 -16.90 -0.92
CA GLY A 194 55.96 -18.35 -1.04
C GLY A 194 54.68 -18.81 -1.75
N VAL A 195 54.07 -17.95 -2.57
CA VAL A 195 52.81 -18.23 -3.26
C VAL A 195 53.04 -18.90 -4.62
N LEU A 196 54.13 -18.55 -5.31
CA LEU A 196 54.41 -19.02 -6.67
C LEU A 196 55.11 -20.37 -6.78
N GLY A 197 55.31 -21.09 -5.66
CA GLY A 197 56.16 -22.29 -5.62
C GLY A 197 55.79 -23.39 -6.62
N ASN A 198 54.54 -23.40 -7.11
CA ASN A 198 54.03 -24.41 -8.03
C ASN A 198 53.83 -23.94 -9.48
N VAL A 199 53.97 -22.65 -9.79
CA VAL A 199 53.74 -22.15 -11.15
C VAL A 199 54.79 -22.69 -12.11
N ARG A 200 54.35 -23.37 -13.19
CA ARG A 200 55.23 -24.07 -14.14
C ARG A 200 55.43 -23.35 -15.46
N HIS A 201 54.43 -22.57 -15.89
CA HIS A 201 54.40 -21.99 -17.23
C HIS A 201 53.51 -20.75 -17.28
N LEU A 202 53.66 -19.98 -18.35
CA LEU A 202 52.84 -18.81 -18.65
C LEU A 202 52.03 -19.08 -19.93
N VAL A 203 50.72 -18.89 -19.86
CA VAL A 203 49.77 -19.06 -20.96
C VAL A 203 49.28 -17.70 -21.44
N LEU A 204 49.37 -17.45 -22.74
CA LEU A 204 48.84 -16.25 -23.38
C LEU A 204 47.56 -16.60 -24.11
N TRP A 205 46.45 -16.03 -23.65
CA TRP A 205 45.18 -16.02 -24.38
C TRP A 205 45.04 -14.75 -25.20
N LEU A 206 46.03 -14.54 -26.07
CA LEU A 206 46.16 -13.40 -26.97
C LEU A 206 46.59 -13.95 -28.33
N GLU A 207 45.84 -13.64 -29.39
CA GLU A 207 46.05 -14.22 -30.72
C GLU A 207 47.43 -13.85 -31.29
N ASP A 208 47.76 -12.56 -31.38
CA ASP A 208 48.96 -12.08 -32.08
C ASP A 208 49.90 -11.21 -31.23
N GLU A 209 49.66 -11.08 -29.93
CA GLU A 209 50.45 -10.21 -29.04
C GLU A 209 51.41 -10.98 -28.13
N GLY A 210 52.62 -10.43 -27.93
CA GLY A 210 53.65 -10.92 -27.02
C GLY A 210 54.66 -11.86 -27.65
N ASP A 211 55.95 -11.56 -27.51
CA ASP A 211 57.04 -12.46 -27.90
C ASP A 211 57.29 -13.50 -26.80
N LEU A 212 57.06 -14.78 -27.13
CA LEU A 212 57.23 -15.92 -26.21
C LEU A 212 58.68 -16.02 -25.68
N GLU A 213 59.66 -15.74 -26.53
CA GLU A 213 61.07 -15.83 -26.14
C GLU A 213 61.49 -14.66 -25.24
N GLN A 214 60.92 -13.47 -25.45
CA GLN A 214 61.11 -12.34 -24.54
C GLN A 214 60.47 -12.61 -23.18
N ILE A 215 59.24 -13.14 -23.16
CA ILE A 215 58.54 -13.49 -21.93
C ILE A 215 59.35 -14.50 -21.13
N LYS A 216 59.80 -15.58 -21.78
CA LYS A 216 60.64 -16.61 -21.14
C LYS A 216 61.94 -16.05 -20.57
N ARG A 217 62.58 -15.11 -21.27
CA ARG A 217 63.79 -14.43 -20.79
C ARG A 217 63.54 -13.56 -19.56
N VAL A 218 62.40 -12.87 -19.51
CA VAL A 218 62.09 -11.91 -18.43
C VAL A 218 61.53 -12.63 -17.19
N THR A 219 60.58 -13.55 -17.36
CA THR A 219 59.91 -14.23 -16.25
C THR A 219 60.61 -15.51 -15.81
N GLY A 220 61.49 -16.07 -16.65
CA GLY A 220 62.13 -17.37 -16.43
C GLY A 220 61.20 -18.57 -16.62
N LEU A 221 59.94 -18.34 -16.99
CA LEU A 221 58.93 -19.39 -17.18
C LEU A 221 58.74 -19.71 -18.68
N PRO A 222 58.53 -20.98 -19.05
CA PRO A 222 58.15 -21.32 -20.42
C PRO A 222 56.81 -20.65 -20.76
N ALA A 223 56.76 -19.94 -21.89
CA ALA A 223 55.56 -19.28 -22.37
C ALA A 223 54.92 -20.09 -23.52
N VAL A 224 53.61 -20.29 -23.45
CA VAL A 224 52.79 -20.97 -24.46
C VAL A 224 51.63 -20.06 -24.86
N ARG A 225 51.26 -20.11 -26.14
CA ARG A 225 50.08 -19.42 -26.65
C ARG A 225 48.96 -20.43 -26.84
N GLU A 226 47.79 -20.12 -26.30
CA GLU A 226 46.59 -20.95 -26.39
C GLU A 226 45.38 -20.08 -26.74
N GLU A 227 44.37 -20.69 -27.36
CA GLU A 227 43.09 -20.01 -27.58
C GLU A 227 42.36 -19.84 -26.25
N ARG A 228 41.69 -18.70 -26.08
CA ARG A 228 40.85 -18.45 -24.90
C ARG A 228 39.73 -19.51 -24.86
N PRO A 229 39.60 -20.28 -23.77
CA PRO A 229 38.60 -21.33 -23.71
C PRO A 229 37.18 -20.75 -23.66
N ILE A 230 36.22 -21.56 -24.13
CA ILE A 230 34.79 -21.24 -24.04
C ILE A 230 34.38 -21.18 -22.56
N PRO A 231 33.68 -20.12 -22.12
CA PRO A 231 33.25 -20.00 -20.74
C PRO A 231 32.36 -21.18 -20.29
N VAL A 232 32.51 -21.60 -19.04
CA VAL A 232 31.67 -22.61 -18.39
C VAL A 232 30.70 -21.92 -17.45
N MET A 233 29.44 -22.35 -17.49
CA MET A 233 28.43 -21.75 -16.63
C MET A 233 28.70 -22.16 -15.17
N PRO A 234 28.84 -21.22 -14.23
CA PRO A 234 29.16 -21.56 -12.84
C PRO A 234 27.98 -22.26 -12.17
N ALA A 235 28.29 -23.09 -11.17
CA ALA A 235 27.27 -23.64 -10.29
C ALA A 235 26.66 -22.51 -9.42
N SER A 236 25.37 -22.59 -9.15
CA SER A 236 24.67 -21.58 -8.35
C SER A 236 25.15 -21.54 -6.90
N GLY A 237 25.28 -20.33 -6.34
CA GLY A 237 25.66 -20.10 -4.94
C GLY A 237 27.16 -20.17 -4.67
N GLY A 238 27.99 -20.01 -5.70
CA GLY A 238 29.45 -20.08 -5.61
C GLY A 238 30.10 -18.78 -5.13
N SER A 239 29.38 -17.65 -5.15
CA SER A 239 29.92 -16.36 -4.72
C SER A 239 29.01 -15.60 -3.76
N THR A 240 29.63 -14.99 -2.75
CA THR A 240 28.99 -14.08 -1.79
C THR A 240 29.13 -12.61 -2.21
N LEU A 241 29.85 -12.33 -3.30
CA LEU A 241 30.18 -10.97 -3.69
C LEU A 241 28.96 -10.25 -4.25
N VAL A 242 28.57 -9.14 -3.63
CA VAL A 242 27.49 -8.27 -4.12
C VAL A 242 27.91 -6.82 -3.93
N PRO A 243 28.13 -6.06 -5.03
CA PRO A 243 28.37 -4.63 -4.96
C PRO A 243 27.23 -3.89 -4.25
N SER A 244 27.57 -2.83 -3.52
CA SER A 244 26.62 -2.02 -2.74
C SER A 244 25.50 -1.41 -3.58
N GLU A 245 25.77 -1.03 -4.82
CA GLU A 245 24.76 -0.52 -5.78
C GLU A 245 23.67 -1.56 -6.06
N ILE A 246 24.03 -2.84 -6.15
CA ILE A 246 23.05 -3.90 -6.39
C ILE A 246 22.27 -4.22 -5.12
N LEU A 247 22.93 -4.19 -3.94
CA LEU A 247 22.23 -4.35 -2.66
C LEU A 247 21.18 -3.25 -2.46
N THR A 248 21.55 -1.99 -2.70
CA THR A 248 20.63 -0.85 -2.59
C THR A 248 19.51 -0.93 -3.62
N ALA A 249 19.80 -1.31 -4.87
CA ALA A 249 18.78 -1.50 -5.90
C ALA A 249 17.81 -2.65 -5.56
N ARG A 250 18.30 -3.76 -5.01
CA ARG A 250 17.45 -4.87 -4.50
C ARG A 250 16.55 -4.40 -3.38
N ALA A 251 17.08 -3.65 -2.41
CA ALA A 251 16.31 -3.10 -1.30
C ALA A 251 15.20 -2.14 -1.79
N GLN A 252 15.52 -1.24 -2.72
CA GLN A 252 14.53 -0.32 -3.31
C GLN A 252 13.42 -1.08 -4.06
N LYS A 253 13.77 -2.12 -4.82
CA LYS A 253 12.78 -2.96 -5.52
C LYS A 253 11.86 -3.70 -4.54
N ALA A 254 12.41 -4.26 -3.47
CA ALA A 254 11.64 -4.91 -2.42
C ALA A 254 10.70 -3.93 -1.71
N GLN A 255 11.18 -2.72 -1.40
CA GLN A 255 10.38 -1.67 -0.78
C GLN A 255 9.22 -1.23 -1.69
N ARG A 256 9.46 -1.02 -2.99
CA ARG A 256 8.41 -0.70 -3.96
C ARG A 256 7.36 -1.82 -4.07
N GLY A 257 7.78 -3.08 -4.01
CA GLY A 257 6.87 -4.23 -3.98
C GLY A 257 5.97 -4.23 -2.76
N ARG A 258 6.53 -4.00 -1.57
CA ARG A 258 5.77 -3.87 -0.32
C ARG A 258 4.78 -2.71 -0.35
N ILE A 259 5.20 -1.54 -0.82
CA ILE A 259 4.33 -0.37 -0.94
C ILE A 259 3.17 -0.64 -1.91
N ARG A 260 3.42 -1.28 -3.05
CA ARG A 260 2.36 -1.66 -4.00
C ARG A 260 1.37 -2.64 -3.38
N LEU A 261 1.85 -3.64 -2.64
CA LEU A 261 0.99 -4.61 -1.96
C LEU A 261 0.14 -3.93 -0.88
N LEU A 262 0.71 -3.02 -0.10
CA LEU A 262 -0.02 -2.22 0.89
C LEU A 262 -1.06 -1.30 0.25
N ALA A 263 -0.73 -0.66 -0.89
CA ALA A 263 -1.66 0.17 -1.63
C ALA A 263 -2.83 -0.65 -2.20
N LEU A 264 -2.55 -1.84 -2.76
CA LEU A 264 -3.58 -2.75 -3.26
C LEU A 264 -4.47 -3.28 -2.12
N SER A 265 -3.89 -3.65 -0.98
CA SER A 265 -4.68 -4.11 0.17
C SER A 265 -5.55 -3.00 0.77
N ALA A 266 -5.03 -1.76 0.85
CA ALA A 266 -5.80 -0.61 1.29
C ALA A 266 -6.94 -0.28 0.32
N GLY A 267 -6.67 -0.32 -1.00
CA GLY A 267 -7.68 -0.15 -2.03
C GLY A 267 -8.78 -1.22 -1.96
N PHE A 268 -8.39 -2.48 -1.74
CA PHE A 268 -9.35 -3.58 -1.55
C PHE A 268 -10.21 -3.40 -0.29
N ALA A 269 -9.61 -3.01 0.83
CA ALA A 269 -10.34 -2.76 2.07
C ALA A 269 -11.36 -1.61 1.93
N LEU A 270 -10.97 -0.52 1.25
CA LEU A 270 -11.88 0.59 0.97
C LEU A 270 -13.03 0.16 0.05
N ALA A 271 -12.74 -0.59 -1.01
CA ALA A 271 -13.77 -1.12 -1.90
C ALA A 271 -14.75 -2.05 -1.16
N ALA A 272 -14.25 -2.90 -0.26
CA ALA A 272 -15.08 -3.76 0.59
C ALA A 272 -15.97 -2.94 1.53
N ALA A 273 -15.44 -1.89 2.17
CA ALA A 273 -16.22 -1.00 3.02
C ALA A 273 -17.34 -0.28 2.25
N VAL A 274 -17.05 0.22 1.05
CA VAL A 274 -18.05 0.84 0.17
C VAL A 274 -19.12 -0.17 -0.24
N ALA A 275 -18.73 -1.41 -0.56
CA ALA A 275 -19.68 -2.47 -0.91
C ALA A 275 -20.61 -2.82 0.26
N VAL A 276 -20.07 -2.95 1.48
CA VAL A 276 -20.88 -3.18 2.69
C VAL A 276 -21.84 -2.03 2.93
N MET A 277 -21.37 -0.78 2.82
CA MET A 277 -22.23 0.40 2.96
C MET A 277 -23.34 0.41 1.91
N ALA A 278 -23.06 0.05 0.66
CA ALA A 278 -24.07 -0.01 -0.40
C ALA A 278 -25.14 -1.08 -0.10
N VAL A 279 -24.75 -2.26 0.41
CA VAL A 279 -25.68 -3.31 0.82
C VAL A 279 -26.56 -2.85 1.99
N LEU A 280 -25.97 -2.19 3.00
CA LEU A 280 -26.72 -1.66 4.14
C LEU A 280 -27.72 -0.57 3.71
N ILE A 281 -27.32 0.33 2.81
CA ILE A 281 -28.20 1.36 2.26
C ILE A 281 -29.35 0.70 1.48
N ALA A 282 -29.07 -0.28 0.62
CA ALA A 282 -30.09 -0.99 -0.13
C ALA A 282 -31.10 -1.67 0.79
N TRP A 283 -30.63 -2.34 1.84
CA TRP A 283 -31.50 -2.99 2.83
C TRP A 283 -32.36 -1.97 3.60
N ALA A 284 -31.76 -0.86 4.06
CA ALA A 284 -32.49 0.21 4.72
C ALA A 284 -33.55 0.87 3.81
N THR A 285 -33.26 1.02 2.51
CA THR A 285 -34.25 1.56 1.56
C THR A 285 -35.44 0.63 1.36
N GLN A 286 -35.23 -0.69 1.33
CA GLN A 286 -36.32 -1.67 1.23
C GLN A 286 -37.24 -1.62 2.45
N GLU A 287 -36.68 -1.55 3.65
CA GLU A 287 -37.47 -1.47 4.88
C GLU A 287 -38.27 -0.17 4.96
N ARG A 288 -37.67 0.95 4.56
CA ARG A 288 -38.36 2.25 4.44
C ARG A 288 -39.53 2.17 3.47
N ASP A 289 -39.35 1.55 2.31
CA ASP A 289 -40.38 1.49 1.28
C ASP A 289 -41.55 0.59 1.71
N LEU A 290 -41.27 -0.53 2.38
CA LEU A 290 -42.29 -1.37 3.03
C LEU A 290 -43.08 -0.61 4.11
N LEU A 291 -42.41 0.17 4.94
CA LEU A 291 -43.09 0.99 5.96
C LEU A 291 -43.97 2.07 5.33
N ARG A 292 -43.49 2.72 4.26
CA ARG A 292 -44.28 3.71 3.52
C ARG A 292 -45.53 3.09 2.90
N GLU A 293 -45.44 1.89 2.34
CA GLU A 293 -46.62 1.16 1.83
C GLU A 293 -47.62 0.87 2.95
N ARG A 294 -47.17 0.41 4.12
CA ARG A 294 -48.05 0.19 5.28
C ARG A 294 -48.74 1.47 5.74
N VAL A 295 -47.99 2.58 5.81
CA VAL A 295 -48.56 3.89 6.14
C VAL A 295 -49.60 4.32 5.11
N ALA A 296 -49.33 4.14 3.81
CA ALA A 296 -50.28 4.46 2.75
C ALA A 296 -51.59 3.68 2.86
N VAL A 297 -51.54 2.41 3.30
CA VAL A 297 -52.73 1.59 3.54
C VAL A 297 -53.52 2.03 4.78
N LEU A 298 -52.83 2.41 5.86
CA LEU A 298 -53.47 2.78 7.13
C LEU A 298 -53.99 4.23 7.18
N THR A 299 -53.40 5.13 6.41
CA THR A 299 -53.78 6.55 6.34
C THR A 299 -55.27 6.77 6.03
N PRO A 300 -55.90 6.12 5.02
CA PRO A 300 -57.32 6.33 4.74
C PRO A 300 -58.22 5.87 5.91
N GLN A 301 -57.87 4.77 6.59
CA GLN A 301 -58.64 4.29 7.74
C GLN A 301 -58.55 5.27 8.92
N ALA A 302 -57.36 5.80 9.19
CA ALA A 302 -57.18 6.84 10.20
C ALA A 302 -57.95 8.12 9.85
N SER A 303 -57.97 8.53 8.58
CA SER A 303 -58.73 9.71 8.14
C SER A 303 -60.24 9.53 8.32
N GLN A 304 -60.79 8.35 8.03
CA GLN A 304 -62.21 8.07 8.25
C GLN A 304 -62.62 8.15 9.72
N VAL A 305 -61.78 7.66 10.63
CA VAL A 305 -62.04 7.76 12.08
C VAL A 305 -61.99 9.21 12.56
N LEU A 306 -61.05 10.01 12.03
CA LEU A 306 -60.97 11.43 12.34
C LEU A 306 -62.18 12.21 11.80
N ASP A 307 -62.64 11.91 10.59
CA ASP A 307 -63.83 12.51 9.99
C ASP A 307 -65.09 12.14 10.77
N GLN A 308 -65.22 10.86 11.16
CA GLN A 308 -66.31 10.42 12.03
C GLN A 308 -66.29 11.17 13.36
N ARG A 309 -65.13 11.24 14.03
CA ARG A 309 -64.99 11.99 15.28
C ARG A 309 -65.44 13.44 15.12
N LYS A 310 -65.07 14.09 14.02
CA LYS A 310 -65.48 15.47 13.74
C LYS A 310 -67.01 15.58 13.56
N SER A 311 -67.62 14.68 12.80
CA SER A 311 -69.08 14.66 12.61
C SER A 311 -69.84 14.43 13.92
N TRP A 312 -69.32 13.59 14.81
CA TRP A 312 -69.89 13.36 16.14
C TRP A 312 -69.77 14.59 17.05
N GLN A 313 -68.65 15.32 16.96
CA GLN A 313 -68.47 16.58 17.69
C GLN A 313 -69.45 17.66 17.22
N GLU A 314 -69.72 17.76 15.92
CA GLU A 314 -70.70 18.70 15.35
C GLU A 314 -72.14 18.35 15.74
N ALA A 315 -72.48 17.05 15.87
CA ALA A 315 -73.80 16.58 16.27
C ALA A 315 -74.05 16.58 17.80
N ALA A 316 -73.00 16.70 18.61
CA ALA A 316 -73.07 16.63 20.07
C ALA A 316 -74.12 17.54 20.72
N PRO A 317 -74.25 18.85 20.38
CA PRO A 317 -75.19 19.75 21.07
C PRO A 317 -76.66 19.46 20.77
N ALA A 318 -76.97 18.68 19.71
CA ALA A 318 -78.33 18.28 19.40
C ALA A 318 -78.78 17.02 20.17
N VAL A 319 -77.82 16.22 20.64
CA VAL A 319 -78.07 14.96 21.36
C VAL A 319 -78.01 15.16 22.88
N ASP A 320 -77.29 16.19 23.35
CA ASP A 320 -77.22 16.53 24.76
C ASP A 320 -78.55 17.14 25.26
N PRO A 321 -79.29 16.47 26.17
CA PRO A 321 -80.55 16.99 26.70
C PRO A 321 -80.40 18.32 27.45
N ALA A 322 -79.21 18.62 27.98
CA ALA A 322 -78.93 19.86 28.70
C ALA A 322 -78.81 21.08 27.77
N CYS A 323 -78.46 20.88 26.50
CA CYS A 323 -78.29 21.96 25.52
C CYS A 323 -79.46 22.03 24.52
N PHE A 324 -80.53 21.25 24.73
CA PHE A 324 -81.63 21.19 23.78
C PHE A 324 -82.46 22.48 23.80
N PRO A 325 -82.81 23.09 22.65
CA PRO A 325 -83.46 24.41 22.60
C PRO A 325 -84.76 24.49 23.41
N MET A 326 -85.55 23.41 23.45
CA MET A 326 -86.79 23.35 24.22
C MET A 326 -86.55 23.29 25.73
N GLN A 327 -85.48 22.63 26.16
CA GLN A 327 -85.11 22.58 27.57
C GLN A 327 -84.59 23.95 28.02
N VAL A 328 -83.78 24.60 27.19
CA VAL A 328 -83.29 25.97 27.44
C VAL A 328 -84.45 26.97 27.51
N LEU A 329 -85.46 26.85 26.63
CA LEU A 329 -86.67 27.67 26.70
C LEU A 329 -87.47 27.40 27.99
N LEU A 330 -87.59 26.14 28.40
CA LEU A 330 -88.25 25.76 29.65
C LEU A 330 -87.52 26.35 30.85
N ASP A 331 -86.19 26.29 30.85
CA ASP A 331 -85.34 26.83 31.92
C ASP A 331 -85.49 28.36 32.04
N CYS A 332 -85.70 29.07 30.92
CA CYS A 332 -86.03 30.51 30.91
C CYS A 332 -87.40 30.83 31.54
N MET A 333 -88.28 29.84 31.71
CA MET A 333 -89.62 29.98 32.29
C MET A 333 -89.72 29.52 33.75
N ILE A 334 -88.63 29.01 34.34
CA ILE A 334 -88.56 28.59 35.76
C ILE A 334 -88.67 29.76 36.76
N PRO A 335 -88.14 30.98 36.51
CA PRO A 335 -88.24 32.10 37.46
C PRO A 335 -89.69 32.41 37.87
N LYS A 336 -89.92 32.77 39.13
CA LYS A 336 -91.30 33.06 39.62
C LYS A 336 -91.88 34.30 38.95
N ALA A 337 -91.02 35.26 38.61
CA ALA A 337 -91.42 36.43 37.84
C ALA A 337 -91.87 36.09 36.41
N ALA A 338 -91.63 34.86 35.91
CA ALA A 338 -92.00 34.45 34.55
C ALA A 338 -93.50 34.22 34.35
N GLU A 339 -94.29 34.01 35.41
CA GLU A 339 -95.75 33.77 35.30
C GLU A 339 -96.51 34.98 34.72
N GLU A 340 -95.97 36.19 34.89
CA GLU A 340 -96.55 37.44 34.37
C GLU A 340 -95.79 37.98 33.13
N VAL A 341 -94.84 37.19 32.60
CA VAL A 341 -94.05 37.58 31.42
C VAL A 341 -94.80 37.24 30.13
N SER A 342 -94.96 38.24 29.28
CA SER A 342 -95.30 38.03 27.87
C SER A 342 -94.03 38.02 27.02
N MET A 343 -93.54 36.83 26.66
CA MET A 343 -92.37 36.68 25.78
C MET A 343 -92.74 37.08 24.35
N THR A 344 -91.93 37.95 23.74
CA THR A 344 -92.16 38.46 22.37
C THR A 344 -91.14 37.94 21.38
N HIS A 345 -89.93 37.61 21.85
CA HIS A 345 -88.87 37.09 20.99
C HIS A 345 -87.93 36.18 21.78
N PHE A 346 -87.65 35.00 21.21
CA PHE A 346 -86.68 34.04 21.69
C PHE A 346 -85.80 33.61 20.52
N GLU A 347 -84.49 33.82 20.65
CA GLU A 347 -83.49 33.38 19.70
C GLU A 347 -82.43 32.57 20.45
N TRP A 348 -82.12 31.37 19.94
CA TRP A 348 -81.19 30.45 20.57
C TRP A 348 -80.18 29.90 19.56
N VAL A 349 -78.92 29.96 19.95
CA VAL A 349 -77.74 29.34 19.32
C VAL A 349 -76.91 28.75 20.49
N PRO A 350 -76.19 27.62 20.35
CA PRO A 350 -75.42 27.04 21.46
C PRO A 350 -74.48 28.01 22.19
N GLU A 351 -73.95 29.01 21.47
CA GLU A 351 -73.05 30.03 22.03
C GLU A 351 -73.79 31.31 22.51
N ARG A 352 -75.08 31.47 22.22
CA ARG A 352 -75.83 32.71 22.48
C ARG A 352 -77.34 32.51 22.66
N ILE A 353 -77.88 33.09 23.71
CA ILE A 353 -79.31 33.18 24.00
C ILE A 353 -79.76 34.64 23.99
N LEU A 354 -80.87 34.95 23.33
CA LEU A 354 -81.49 36.26 23.37
C LEU A 354 -82.98 36.16 23.68
N LEU A 355 -83.38 36.87 24.73
CA LEU A 355 -84.74 36.87 25.28
C LEU A 355 -85.28 38.29 25.32
N ARG A 356 -86.48 38.51 24.77
CA ARG A 356 -87.20 39.79 24.89
C ARG A 356 -88.64 39.56 25.27
N GLY A 357 -89.11 40.34 26.24
CA GLY A 357 -90.48 40.22 26.74
C GLY A 357 -90.99 41.50 27.37
N ARG A 358 -92.27 41.49 27.72
CA ARG A 358 -92.97 42.61 28.37
C ARG A 358 -93.58 42.15 29.68
N MET A 359 -93.47 42.99 30.71
CA MET A 359 -93.99 42.74 32.06
C MET A 359 -94.88 43.87 32.57
N PRO A 360 -95.80 43.59 33.51
CA PRO A 360 -96.78 44.56 34.02
C PRO A 360 -96.14 45.67 34.86
N SER A 361 -94.95 45.45 35.43
CA SER A 361 -94.24 46.47 36.21
C SER A 361 -92.72 46.43 35.98
N PRO A 362 -92.03 47.58 36.14
CA PRO A 362 -90.56 47.64 36.07
C PRO A 362 -89.85 46.86 37.19
N SER A 363 -90.49 46.69 38.35
CA SER A 363 -89.91 45.93 39.46
C SER A 363 -89.87 44.44 39.16
N LEU A 364 -90.90 43.89 38.51
CA LEU A 364 -90.93 42.51 38.03
C LEU A 364 -89.89 42.29 36.91
N ALA A 365 -89.70 43.28 36.03
CA ALA A 365 -88.67 43.28 35.00
C ALA A 365 -87.25 43.08 35.55
N LEU A 366 -86.91 43.82 36.61
CA LEU A 366 -85.61 43.68 37.29
C LEU A 366 -85.51 42.40 38.10
N GLN A 367 -86.63 41.91 38.65
CA GLN A 367 -86.66 40.65 39.39
C GLN A 367 -86.39 39.45 38.48
N TYR A 368 -87.05 39.36 37.32
CA TYR A 368 -86.80 38.32 36.33
C TYR A 368 -85.36 38.32 35.82
N ALA A 369 -84.80 39.51 35.52
CA ALA A 369 -83.42 39.66 35.07
C ALA A 369 -82.40 39.15 36.11
N ARG A 370 -82.72 39.24 37.42
CA ARG A 370 -81.89 38.66 38.48
C ARG A 370 -82.12 37.15 38.60
N GLU A 371 -83.36 36.70 38.61
CA GLU A 371 -83.72 35.29 38.80
C GLU A 371 -83.22 34.40 37.65
N ILE A 372 -83.23 34.88 36.40
CA ILE A 372 -82.75 34.09 35.25
C ILE A 372 -81.26 33.77 35.33
N SER A 373 -80.45 34.68 35.92
CA SER A 373 -79.02 34.45 36.14
C SER A 373 -78.73 33.41 37.24
N GLN A 374 -79.76 33.01 38.00
CA GLN A 374 -79.67 32.06 39.11
C GLN A 374 -80.24 30.68 38.76
N VAL A 375 -80.76 30.49 37.54
CA VAL A 375 -81.32 29.21 37.09
C VAL A 375 -80.17 28.21 36.83
N PRO A 376 -80.15 27.03 37.47
CA PRO A 376 -79.06 26.06 37.33
C PRO A 376 -78.82 25.58 35.89
N GLY A 377 -79.87 25.39 35.09
CA GLY A 377 -79.77 24.98 33.68
C GLY A 377 -79.22 26.06 32.72
N LEU A 378 -79.04 27.28 33.21
CA LEU A 378 -78.60 28.46 32.46
C LEU A 378 -77.28 29.05 32.99
N ALA A 379 -76.61 28.32 33.89
CA ALA A 379 -75.39 28.76 34.58
C ALA A 379 -74.17 28.92 33.65
N ASP A 380 -74.17 28.23 32.51
CA ASP A 380 -73.08 28.24 31.52
C ASP A 380 -73.07 29.52 30.66
N TYR A 381 -74.11 30.35 30.76
CA TYR A 381 -74.20 31.63 30.06
C TYR A 381 -73.82 32.82 30.98
N SER A 382 -73.07 33.78 30.44
CA SER A 382 -72.88 35.10 31.02
C SER A 382 -74.04 36.01 30.60
N TRP A 383 -74.74 36.57 31.58
CA TRP A 383 -75.97 37.31 31.37
C TRP A 383 -75.72 38.82 31.36
N GLU A 384 -76.06 39.47 30.24
CA GLU A 384 -76.15 40.92 30.12
C GLU A 384 -77.62 41.35 30.26
N THR A 385 -77.90 42.15 31.29
CA THR A 385 -79.25 42.57 31.68
C THR A 385 -79.38 44.11 31.66
N PRO A 386 -79.60 44.73 30.48
CA PRO A 386 -79.87 46.16 30.40
C PRO A 386 -81.11 46.56 31.20
N ALA A 387 -81.14 47.82 31.68
CA ALA A 387 -82.27 48.34 32.44
C ALA A 387 -83.56 48.33 31.58
N PRO A 388 -84.70 47.91 32.15
CA PRO A 388 -85.94 47.77 31.40
C PRO A 388 -86.50 49.14 30.99
N VAL A 389 -87.05 49.22 29.78
CA VAL A 389 -87.65 50.44 29.24
C VAL A 389 -89.12 50.51 29.68
N ILE A 390 -89.47 51.59 30.39
CA ILE A 390 -90.83 51.80 30.91
C ILE A 390 -91.70 52.38 29.79
N ALA A 391 -92.82 51.72 29.50
CA ALA A 391 -93.81 52.19 28.54
C ALA A 391 -94.80 53.16 29.19
N SER A 392 -95.51 53.94 28.38
CA SER A 392 -96.47 54.96 28.83
C SER A 392 -97.67 54.41 29.61
N ASP A 393 -97.90 53.10 29.58
CA ASP A 393 -98.96 52.37 30.30
C ASP A 393 -98.47 51.73 31.61
N ASN A 394 -97.30 52.14 32.10
CA ASN A 394 -96.67 51.65 33.34
C ASN A 394 -96.17 50.19 33.27
N SER A 395 -96.25 49.54 32.11
CA SER A 395 -95.58 48.26 31.82
C SER A 395 -94.11 48.47 31.45
N ALA A 396 -93.30 47.42 31.46
CA ALA A 396 -91.88 47.49 31.15
C ALA A 396 -91.46 46.40 30.14
N THR A 397 -90.67 46.76 29.14
CA THR A 397 -90.03 45.80 28.23
C THR A 397 -88.61 45.50 28.70
N PHE A 398 -88.27 44.21 28.75
CA PHE A 398 -86.93 43.74 29.10
C PHE A 398 -86.26 43.05 27.92
N GLU A 399 -84.94 43.17 27.87
CA GLU A 399 -84.07 42.42 26.96
C GLU A 399 -82.98 41.78 27.81
N VAL A 400 -82.78 40.47 27.64
CA VAL A 400 -81.74 39.71 28.35
C VAL A 400 -80.94 38.93 27.31
N LYS A 401 -79.61 39.06 27.37
CA LYS A 401 -78.69 38.35 26.47
C LYS A 401 -77.78 37.45 27.28
N GLY A 402 -77.75 36.17 26.94
CA GLY A 402 -76.79 35.20 27.45
C GLY A 402 -75.72 34.91 26.39
N ALA A 403 -74.45 35.02 26.72
CA ALA A 403 -73.35 34.50 25.88
C ALA A 403 -72.71 33.31 26.58
N ALA A 404 -72.39 32.22 25.86
CA ALA A 404 -71.73 31.08 26.47
C ALA A 404 -70.38 31.52 27.06
N ARG A 405 -70.08 31.09 28.28
CA ARG A 405 -68.76 31.34 28.87
C ARG A 405 -67.68 30.60 28.05
N PRO A 406 -66.55 31.25 27.75
CA PRO A 406 -65.47 30.65 26.95
C PRO A 406 -64.80 29.46 27.63
#